data_AF-A0A420DE27-F1
#
_entry.id   AF-A0A420DE27-F1
#
_cell.length_a   1.000
_cell.length_b   1.000
_cell.length_c   1.000
_cell.angle_alpha   90.00
_cell.angle_beta   90.00
_cell.angle_gamma   90.00
#
_symmetry.space_group_name_H-M   'P 1'
#
loop_
_entity.id
_entity.type
_entity.pdbx_description
1 polymer ?
#
loop_
_entity_poly.entity_id
_entity_poly.type
_entity_poly.pdbx_seq_one_letter_code
_entity_poly.pdbx_strand_id
1 'polypeptide(L)'
;MNNEIKDKISKVLELVNQGVDGEKDAAKNALNRLMKKYNLSDEDLANIKMKHYFFKYKTNLDMMLFQQILSYFFPGQNFRVVRYTAAKKELRIELEYLDWVTLDSAYEYFRRHAAKQFSDFCLPHIKRCRTTKTKNAKRAELQDAFFTKYVIASKIYHPDQVTERRYSDMSNKEIEALNKRAAILGNVEGGQYHTQVAKETLKIGI
;
A
#
# COMPACT_ATOMS: atom_id res chain seq x y z
N MET A 1 -22.94 9.05 7.11
CA MET A 1 -23.47 9.54 5.82
C MET A 1 -23.22 8.50 4.74
N ASN A 2 -24.19 8.22 3.86
CA ASN A 2 -24.00 7.25 2.76
C ASN A 2 -23.10 7.84 1.65
N ASN A 3 -22.40 6.97 0.89
CA ASN A 3 -21.52 7.35 -0.21
C ASN A 3 -22.24 8.13 -1.32
N GLU A 4 -23.50 7.82 -1.61
CA GLU A 4 -24.29 8.56 -2.61
C GLU A 4 -24.47 10.05 -2.24
N ILE A 5 -24.63 10.33 -0.95
CA ILE A 5 -24.77 11.69 -0.43
C ILE A 5 -23.41 12.40 -0.50
N LYS A 6 -22.33 11.71 -0.10
CA LYS A 6 -20.95 12.22 -0.26
C LYS A 6 -20.65 12.57 -1.72
N ASP A 7 -21.02 11.70 -2.66
CA ASP A 7 -20.78 11.92 -4.09
C ASP A 7 -21.57 13.12 -4.63
N LYS A 8 -22.81 13.29 -4.19
CA LYS A 8 -23.61 14.46 -4.55
C LYS A 8 -22.98 15.75 -4.03
N ILE A 9 -22.52 15.77 -2.78
CA ILE A 9 -21.88 16.94 -2.18
C ILE A 9 -20.55 17.24 -2.87
N SER A 10 -19.75 16.20 -3.15
CA SER A 10 -18.46 16.33 -3.86
C SER A 10 -18.63 16.96 -5.25
N LYS A 11 -19.65 16.55 -6.01
CA LYS A 11 -19.95 17.14 -7.32
C LYS A 11 -20.31 18.62 -7.22
N VAL A 12 -21.14 18.99 -6.24
CA VAL A 12 -21.51 20.39 -6.03
C VAL A 12 -20.30 21.22 -5.58
N LEU A 13 -19.43 20.66 -4.73
CA LEU A 13 -18.20 21.30 -4.31
C LEU A 13 -17.24 21.54 -5.50
N GLU A 14 -17.13 20.59 -6.43
CA GLU A 14 -16.37 20.77 -7.67
C GLU A 14 -16.91 21.91 -8.53
N LEU A 15 -18.25 22.02 -8.66
CA LEU A 15 -18.89 23.15 -9.36
C LEU A 15 -18.61 24.49 -8.67
N VAL A 16 -18.56 24.53 -7.33
CA VAL A 16 -18.15 25.74 -6.59
C VAL A 16 -16.72 26.14 -6.90
N ASN A 17 -15.82 25.15 -7.05
CA ASN A 17 -14.40 25.38 -7.28
C ASN A 17 -14.08 25.77 -8.74
N GLN A 18 -14.79 25.18 -9.71
CA GLN A 18 -14.52 25.36 -11.15
C GLN A 18 -15.47 26.35 -11.84
N GLY A 19 -16.63 26.64 -11.25
CA GLY A 19 -17.65 27.49 -11.86
C GLY A 19 -17.22 28.96 -12.04
N VAL A 20 -17.85 29.62 -13.01
CA VAL A 20 -17.62 31.02 -13.36
C VAL A 20 -18.92 31.81 -13.19
N ASP A 21 -18.81 33.06 -12.73
CA ASP A 21 -19.93 34.00 -12.54
C ASP A 21 -21.15 33.39 -11.80
N GLY A 22 -22.36 33.52 -12.37
CA GLY A 22 -23.61 33.12 -11.73
C GLY A 22 -23.74 31.62 -11.45
N GLU A 23 -23.01 30.77 -12.19
CA GLU A 23 -22.96 29.33 -11.94
C GLU A 23 -22.31 29.03 -10.58
N LYS A 24 -21.23 29.76 -10.26
CA LYS A 24 -20.52 29.62 -8.99
C LYS A 24 -21.39 30.00 -7.80
N ASP A 25 -22.15 31.08 -7.91
CA ASP A 25 -23.04 31.54 -6.83
C ASP A 25 -24.23 30.60 -6.63
N ALA A 26 -24.80 30.06 -7.72
CA ALA A 26 -25.81 29.02 -7.64
C ALA A 26 -25.27 27.75 -6.95
N ALA A 27 -24.05 27.31 -7.32
CA ALA A 27 -23.39 26.16 -6.72
C ALA A 27 -23.09 26.37 -5.22
N LYS A 28 -22.61 27.55 -4.82
CA LYS A 28 -22.37 27.90 -3.41
C LYS A 28 -23.66 27.83 -2.59
N ASN A 29 -24.75 28.39 -3.12
CA ASN A 29 -26.05 28.33 -2.46
C ASN A 29 -26.56 26.89 -2.31
N ALA A 30 -26.35 26.05 -3.33
CA ALA A 30 -26.67 24.63 -3.27
C ALA A 30 -25.81 23.88 -2.22
N LEU A 31 -24.50 24.16 -2.16
CA LEU A 31 -23.58 23.58 -1.19
C LEU A 31 -23.99 23.95 0.24
N ASN A 32 -24.26 25.23 0.51
CA ASN A 32 -24.70 25.71 1.83
C ASN A 32 -25.98 25.03 2.30
N ARG A 33 -26.94 24.79 1.38
CA ARG A 33 -28.17 24.04 1.70
C ARG A 33 -27.87 22.59 2.06
N LEU A 34 -26.95 21.94 1.34
CA LEU A 34 -26.54 20.56 1.63
C LEU A 34 -25.81 20.46 2.97
N MET A 35 -24.88 21.38 3.26
CA MET A 35 -24.17 21.43 4.54
C MET A 35 -25.14 21.57 5.71
N LYS A 36 -26.10 22.52 5.62
CA LYS A 36 -27.13 22.69 6.66
C LYS A 36 -28.02 21.45 6.79
N LYS A 37 -28.44 20.85 5.67
CA LYS A 37 -29.33 19.67 5.67
C LYS A 37 -28.68 18.45 6.34
N TYR A 38 -27.37 18.26 6.16
CA TYR A 38 -26.64 17.11 6.69
C TYR A 38 -25.77 17.43 7.90
N ASN A 39 -25.88 18.66 8.43
CA ASN A 39 -25.08 19.17 9.56
C ASN A 39 -23.57 18.97 9.36
N LEU A 40 -23.05 19.38 8.21
CA LEU A 40 -21.65 19.22 7.83
C LEU A 40 -20.83 20.44 8.21
N SER A 41 -19.67 20.17 8.78
CA SER A 41 -18.60 21.13 9.02
C SER A 41 -17.68 21.28 7.80
N ASP A 42 -16.78 22.28 7.84
CA ASP A 42 -15.73 22.42 6.84
C ASP A 42 -14.75 21.23 6.86
N GLU A 43 -14.53 20.62 8.02
CA GLU A 43 -13.72 19.40 8.17
C GLU A 43 -14.37 18.19 7.48
N ASP A 44 -15.71 18.09 7.52
CA ASP A 44 -16.46 17.06 6.80
C ASP A 44 -16.36 17.26 5.28
N LEU A 45 -16.33 18.51 4.82
CA LEU A 45 -16.11 18.84 3.41
C LEU A 45 -14.70 18.50 2.94
N ALA A 46 -13.68 18.77 3.75
CA ALA A 46 -12.29 18.41 3.43
C ALA A 46 -12.13 16.89 3.21
N ASN A 47 -12.92 16.09 3.92
CA ASN A 47 -12.91 14.62 3.83
C ASN A 47 -14.05 14.04 2.98
N ILE A 48 -14.78 14.87 2.22
CA ILE A 48 -15.98 14.43 1.50
C ILE A 48 -15.68 13.35 0.44
N LYS A 49 -14.48 13.41 -0.16
CA LYS A 49 -14.01 12.46 -1.18
C LYS A 49 -13.45 11.16 -0.61
N MET A 50 -13.20 11.13 0.71
CA MET A 50 -12.65 9.96 1.39
C MET A 50 -13.70 8.85 1.53
N LYS A 51 -13.32 7.62 1.16
CA LYS A 51 -14.14 6.42 1.23
C LYS A 51 -13.36 5.26 1.86
N HIS A 52 -14.09 4.34 2.47
CA HIS A 52 -13.50 3.09 2.98
C HIS A 52 -13.32 2.08 1.85
N TYR A 53 -12.09 1.59 1.70
CA TYR A 53 -11.72 0.54 0.77
C TYR A 53 -11.18 -0.67 1.51
N PHE A 54 -11.31 -1.85 0.88
CA PHE A 54 -10.99 -3.13 1.49
C PHE A 54 -10.02 -3.92 0.61
N PHE A 55 -8.92 -4.37 1.20
CA PHE A 55 -7.85 -5.09 0.52
C PHE A 55 -7.73 -6.49 1.11
N LYS A 56 -7.88 -7.52 0.28
CA LYS A 56 -7.78 -8.92 0.72
C LYS A 56 -6.34 -9.29 1.00
N TYR A 57 -6.12 -10.12 2.01
CA TYR A 57 -4.81 -10.72 2.29
C TYR A 57 -4.97 -12.19 2.70
N LYS A 58 -3.93 -12.99 2.44
CA LYS A 58 -3.88 -14.42 2.82
C LYS A 58 -2.76 -14.69 3.81
N THR A 59 -1.62 -14.03 3.63
CA THR A 59 -0.36 -14.30 4.35
C THR A 59 0.17 -13.06 5.07
N ASN A 60 1.20 -13.24 5.92
CA ASN A 60 1.91 -12.10 6.52
C ASN A 60 2.72 -11.34 5.47
N LEU A 61 3.28 -12.04 4.49
CA LEU A 61 3.95 -11.43 3.34
C LEU A 61 3.03 -10.44 2.60
N ASP A 62 1.76 -10.79 2.40
CA ASP A 62 0.79 -9.88 1.78
C ASP A 62 0.62 -8.59 2.59
N MET A 63 0.55 -8.68 3.93
CA MET A 63 0.42 -7.50 4.79
C MET A 63 1.70 -6.64 4.79
N MET A 64 2.88 -7.26 4.81
CA MET A 64 4.16 -6.55 4.70
C MET A 64 4.26 -5.81 3.36
N LEU A 65 3.86 -6.45 2.27
CA LEU A 65 3.79 -5.83 0.93
C LEU A 65 2.80 -4.67 0.90
N PHE A 66 1.61 -4.84 1.46
CA PHE A 66 0.62 -3.77 1.53
C PHE A 66 1.20 -2.52 2.22
N GLN A 67 1.84 -2.70 3.38
CA GLN A 67 2.45 -1.59 4.13
C GLN A 67 3.59 -0.92 3.35
N GLN A 68 4.44 -1.70 2.68
CA GLN A 68 5.54 -1.14 1.88
C GLN A 68 5.04 -0.39 0.64
N ILE A 69 4.02 -0.91 -0.04
CA ILE A 69 3.43 -0.23 -1.20
C ILE A 69 2.75 1.07 -0.77
N LEU A 70 2.05 1.03 0.37
CA LEU A 70 1.44 2.22 0.95
C LEU A 70 2.50 3.29 1.29
N SER A 71 3.59 2.93 1.97
CA SER A 71 4.66 3.89 2.28
C SER A 71 5.40 4.39 1.03
N TYR A 72 5.54 3.54 0.01
CA TYR A 72 6.18 3.90 -1.25
C TYR A 72 5.37 4.95 -2.04
N PHE A 73 4.07 4.73 -2.23
CA PHE A 73 3.23 5.64 -3.02
C PHE A 73 2.77 6.89 -2.28
N PHE A 74 2.80 6.87 -0.95
CA PHE A 74 2.29 7.95 -0.10
C PHE A 74 3.29 8.32 1.01
N PRO A 75 4.50 8.77 0.65
CA PRO A 75 5.52 9.14 1.64
C PRO A 75 5.01 10.26 2.56
N GLY A 76 5.29 10.12 3.86
CA GLY A 76 4.90 11.10 4.88
C GLY A 76 3.42 11.11 5.26
N GLN A 77 2.57 10.29 4.63
CA GLN A 77 1.16 10.20 4.98
C GLN A 77 0.90 9.15 6.04
N ASN A 78 0.06 9.49 7.03
CA ASN A 78 -0.35 8.59 8.10
C ASN A 78 -1.73 8.01 7.83
N PHE A 79 -1.79 6.74 7.46
CA PHE A 79 -3.06 6.04 7.24
C PHE A 79 -3.44 5.18 8.43
N ARG A 80 -4.71 5.25 8.83
CA ARG A 80 -5.29 4.30 9.78
C ARG A 80 -5.74 3.04 9.05
N VAL A 81 -4.89 2.01 9.07
CA VAL A 81 -5.21 0.69 8.52
C VAL A 81 -5.83 -0.20 9.60
N VAL A 82 -7.06 -0.65 9.39
CA VAL A 82 -7.75 -1.58 10.30
C VAL A 82 -7.72 -2.99 9.73
N ARG A 83 -7.24 -3.94 10.52
CA ARG A 83 -7.11 -5.35 10.11
C ARG A 83 -8.30 -6.18 10.59
N TYR A 84 -8.91 -6.90 9.67
CA TYR A 84 -9.95 -7.90 9.93
C TYR A 84 -9.36 -9.31 9.79
N THR A 85 -9.46 -10.13 10.84
CA THR A 85 -8.82 -11.46 10.92
C THR A 85 -9.79 -12.64 10.93
N ALA A 86 -11.08 -12.39 11.18
CA ALA A 86 -12.11 -13.42 11.36
C ALA A 86 -12.73 -13.86 10.02
N ALA A 87 -14.05 -13.68 9.86
CA ALA A 87 -14.82 -14.16 8.70
C ALA A 87 -14.31 -13.65 7.34
N LYS A 88 -13.64 -12.50 7.31
CA LYS A 88 -13.01 -11.93 6.12
C LYS A 88 -11.62 -11.42 6.46
N LYS A 89 -10.59 -11.93 5.78
CA LYS A 89 -9.20 -11.48 5.91
C LYS A 89 -8.96 -10.28 5.00
N GLU A 90 -9.25 -9.10 5.53
CA GLU A 90 -9.21 -7.84 4.78
C GLU A 90 -8.56 -6.72 5.61
N LEU A 91 -7.93 -5.79 4.92
CA LEU A 91 -7.44 -4.53 5.47
C LEU A 91 -8.39 -3.43 5.02
N ARG A 92 -8.88 -2.62 5.95
CA ARG A 92 -9.69 -1.44 5.67
C ARG A 92 -8.84 -0.19 5.83
N ILE A 93 -8.90 0.67 4.82
CA ILE A 93 -8.22 1.96 4.80
C ILE A 93 -9.19 3.01 4.23
N GLU A 94 -9.03 4.25 4.66
CA GLU A 94 -9.76 5.39 4.11
C GLU A 94 -8.86 6.14 3.13
N LEU A 95 -9.33 6.30 1.89
CA LEU A 95 -8.58 6.89 0.79
C LEU A 95 -9.52 7.69 -0.12
N GLU A 96 -8.96 8.64 -0.87
CA GLU A 96 -9.61 9.17 -2.07
C GLU A 96 -9.58 8.11 -3.19
N TYR A 97 -10.51 8.21 -4.14
CA TYR A 97 -10.66 7.27 -5.24
C TYR A 97 -9.37 7.03 -6.03
N LEU A 98 -8.63 8.08 -6.41
CA LEU A 98 -7.40 7.93 -7.21
C LEU A 98 -6.25 7.27 -6.41
N ASP A 99 -6.15 7.56 -5.12
CA ASP A 99 -5.20 6.91 -4.23
C ASP A 99 -5.56 5.43 -4.04
N TRP A 100 -6.85 5.10 -3.93
CA TRP A 100 -7.32 3.72 -3.94
C TRP A 100 -6.97 2.99 -5.24
N VAL A 101 -7.25 3.57 -6.41
CA VAL A 101 -6.90 2.96 -7.71
C VAL A 101 -5.41 2.69 -7.80
N THR A 102 -4.58 3.64 -7.35
CA THR A 102 -3.12 3.50 -7.34
C THR A 102 -2.68 2.35 -6.44
N LEU A 103 -3.19 2.32 -5.21
CA LEU A 103 -2.82 1.30 -4.21
C LEU A 103 -3.33 -0.09 -4.59
N ASP A 104 -4.58 -0.21 -5.07
CA ASP A 104 -5.21 -1.50 -5.44
C ASP A 104 -4.50 -2.15 -6.62
N SER A 105 -4.26 -1.37 -7.68
CA SER A 105 -3.56 -1.84 -8.87
C SER A 105 -2.13 -2.30 -8.54
N ALA A 106 -1.39 -1.51 -7.75
CA ALA A 106 -0.03 -1.87 -7.34
C ALA A 106 -0.02 -3.09 -6.41
N TYR A 107 -0.86 -3.08 -5.38
CA TYR A 107 -0.93 -4.16 -4.40
C TYR A 107 -1.29 -5.49 -5.06
N GLU A 108 -2.30 -5.52 -5.92
CA GLU A 108 -2.71 -6.78 -6.55
C GLU A 108 -1.64 -7.33 -7.49
N TYR A 109 -0.93 -6.45 -8.22
CA TYR A 109 0.21 -6.85 -9.05
C TYR A 109 1.34 -7.43 -8.18
N PHE A 110 1.86 -6.66 -7.23
CA PHE A 110 3.01 -7.06 -6.42
C PHE A 110 2.70 -8.26 -5.54
N ARG A 111 1.49 -8.37 -4.99
CA ARG A 111 1.06 -9.53 -4.18
C ARG A 111 1.08 -10.82 -4.99
N ARG A 112 0.57 -10.79 -6.23
CA ARG A 112 0.58 -11.97 -7.12
C ARG A 112 2.02 -12.35 -7.49
N HIS A 113 2.82 -11.37 -7.89
CA HIS A 113 4.19 -11.61 -8.31
C HIS A 113 5.06 -12.12 -7.15
N ALA A 114 5.01 -11.46 -5.99
CA ALA A 114 5.73 -11.88 -4.79
C ALA A 114 5.30 -13.27 -4.30
N ALA A 115 4.01 -13.60 -4.35
CA ALA A 115 3.53 -14.93 -3.98
C ALA A 115 4.10 -16.02 -4.89
N LYS A 116 4.22 -15.74 -6.20
CA LYS A 116 4.86 -16.65 -7.15
C LYS A 116 6.35 -16.82 -6.83
N GLN A 117 7.10 -15.73 -6.70
CA GLN A 117 8.52 -15.76 -6.35
C GLN A 117 8.76 -16.49 -5.02
N PHE A 118 7.96 -16.23 -3.99
CA PHE A 118 8.06 -16.94 -2.71
C PHE A 118 7.74 -18.44 -2.86
N SER A 119 6.76 -18.78 -3.70
CA SER A 119 6.43 -20.17 -4.00
C SER A 119 7.58 -20.92 -4.65
N ASP A 120 8.22 -20.28 -5.63
CA ASP A 120 9.26 -20.92 -6.44
C ASP A 120 10.57 -21.06 -5.65
N PHE A 121 10.95 -20.04 -4.89
CA PHE A 121 12.26 -20.00 -4.20
C PHE A 121 12.20 -20.46 -2.73
N CYS A 122 11.16 -20.12 -1.96
CA CYS A 122 11.13 -20.38 -0.52
C CYS A 122 10.42 -21.68 -0.15
N LEU A 123 9.29 -22.00 -0.79
CA LEU A 123 8.48 -23.18 -0.41
C LEU A 123 9.22 -24.52 -0.55
N PRO A 124 10.08 -24.78 -1.54
CA PRO A 124 10.82 -26.05 -1.62
C PRO A 124 11.66 -26.32 -0.37
N HIS A 125 12.30 -25.28 0.17
CA HIS A 125 13.13 -25.39 1.37
C HIS A 125 12.28 -25.59 2.64
N ILE A 126 11.12 -24.94 2.72
CA ILE A 126 10.18 -25.13 3.84
C ILE A 126 9.60 -26.55 3.83
N LYS A 127 9.24 -27.08 2.65
CA LYS A 127 8.66 -28.42 2.51
C LYS A 127 9.62 -29.53 2.92
N ARG A 128 10.93 -29.32 2.81
CA ARG A 128 11.98 -30.27 3.26
C ARG A 128 12.04 -30.42 4.78
N CYS A 129 11.59 -29.43 5.55
CA CYS A 129 11.51 -29.54 7.00
C CYS A 129 10.47 -30.60 7.41
N ARG A 130 10.80 -31.45 8.38
CA ARG A 130 9.94 -32.58 8.77
C ARG A 130 8.74 -32.15 9.62
N THR A 131 8.97 -31.36 10.66
CA THR A 131 7.96 -31.04 11.68
C THR A 131 7.30 -29.69 11.43
N THR A 132 6.07 -29.51 11.91
CA THR A 132 5.36 -28.21 11.83
C THR A 132 6.15 -27.08 12.50
N LYS A 133 6.80 -27.35 13.65
CA LYS A 133 7.64 -26.38 14.35
C LYS A 133 8.80 -25.90 13.47
N THR A 134 9.53 -26.83 12.84
CA THR A 134 10.67 -26.50 11.97
C THR A 134 10.22 -25.83 10.67
N LYS A 135 9.09 -26.24 10.09
CA LYS A 135 8.46 -25.58 8.94
C LYS A 135 8.11 -24.13 9.24
N ASN A 136 7.48 -23.86 10.38
CA ASN A 136 7.05 -22.52 10.77
C ASN A 136 8.25 -21.61 11.04
N ALA A 137 9.27 -22.11 11.75
CA ALA A 137 10.52 -21.36 11.98
C ALA A 137 11.22 -21.03 10.65
N LYS A 138 11.34 -22.01 9.75
CA LYS A 138 11.97 -21.79 8.44
C LYS A 138 11.16 -20.83 7.56
N ARG A 139 9.83 -20.89 7.63
CA ARG A 139 8.95 -19.95 6.93
C ARG A 139 9.15 -18.52 7.43
N ALA A 140 9.20 -18.30 8.74
CA ALA A 140 9.43 -16.96 9.30
C ALA A 140 10.78 -16.40 8.85
N GLU A 141 11.86 -17.18 9.00
CA GLU A 141 13.21 -16.80 8.57
C GLU A 141 13.27 -16.43 7.08
N LEU A 142 12.71 -17.27 6.21
CA LEU A 142 12.75 -17.04 4.77
C LEU A 142 11.80 -15.92 4.34
N GLN A 143 10.67 -15.71 5.01
CA GLN A 143 9.74 -14.64 4.67
C GLN A 143 10.38 -13.26 4.83
N ASP A 144 11.08 -13.03 5.94
CA ASP A 144 11.69 -11.73 6.20
C ASP A 144 12.84 -11.47 5.21
N ALA A 145 13.72 -12.46 5.02
CA ALA A 145 14.82 -12.35 4.06
C ALA A 145 14.33 -12.19 2.61
N PHE A 146 13.30 -12.94 2.22
CA PHE A 146 12.66 -12.82 0.92
C PHE A 146 12.05 -11.43 0.73
N PHE A 147 11.31 -10.92 1.71
CA PHE A 147 10.62 -9.64 1.63
C PHE A 147 11.61 -8.50 1.38
N THR A 148 12.69 -8.41 2.16
CA THR A 148 13.73 -7.39 1.96
C THR A 148 14.34 -7.47 0.56
N LYS A 149 14.72 -8.69 0.12
CA LYS A 149 15.29 -8.89 -1.23
C LYS A 149 14.31 -8.48 -2.32
N TYR A 150 13.04 -8.87 -2.18
CA TYR A 150 11.98 -8.59 -3.13
C TYR A 150 11.68 -7.09 -3.24
N VAL A 151 11.61 -6.37 -2.12
CA VAL A 151 11.40 -4.92 -2.08
C VAL A 151 12.52 -4.19 -2.82
N ILE A 152 13.78 -4.55 -2.55
CA ILE A 152 14.95 -3.97 -3.24
C ILE A 152 14.92 -4.29 -4.73
N ALA A 153 14.71 -5.55 -5.10
CA ALA A 153 14.66 -5.97 -6.51
C ALA A 153 13.50 -5.30 -7.27
N SER A 154 12.38 -5.04 -6.60
CA SER A 154 11.20 -4.37 -7.16
C SER A 154 11.30 -2.85 -7.15
N LYS A 155 12.35 -2.28 -6.53
CA LYS A 155 12.55 -0.83 -6.35
C LYS A 155 11.36 -0.11 -5.70
N ILE A 156 10.65 -0.79 -4.80
CA ILE A 156 9.51 -0.21 -4.05
C ILE A 156 9.96 0.28 -2.67
N TYR A 157 11.08 0.99 -2.60
CA TYR A 157 11.66 1.53 -1.37
C TYR A 157 12.07 2.98 -1.57
N HIS A 158 12.16 3.72 -0.47
CA HIS A 158 12.76 5.06 -0.44
C HIS A 158 14.24 4.97 -0.02
N PRO A 159 15.14 5.85 -0.51
CA PRO A 159 16.57 5.74 -0.24
C PRO A 159 16.96 5.72 1.24
N ASP A 160 16.19 6.39 2.09
CA ASP A 160 16.36 6.42 3.55
C ASP A 160 16.08 5.07 4.23
N GLN A 161 15.37 4.16 3.57
CA GLN A 161 15.09 2.82 4.07
C GLN A 161 16.25 1.84 3.85
N VAL A 162 17.24 2.20 3.04
CA VAL A 162 18.36 1.32 2.68
C VAL A 162 19.64 1.82 3.32
N THR A 163 20.28 0.94 4.07
CA THR A 163 21.61 1.17 4.63
C THR A 163 22.60 0.24 3.95
N GLU A 164 23.70 0.81 3.47
CA GLU A 164 24.81 0.03 2.96
C GLU A 164 25.60 -0.53 4.16
N ARG A 165 25.88 -1.83 4.14
CA ARG A 165 26.66 -2.51 5.17
C ARG A 165 27.83 -3.22 4.53
N ARG A 166 29.05 -2.97 5.01
CA ARG A 166 30.26 -3.64 4.50
C ARG A 166 30.43 -5.00 5.18
N TYR A 167 30.96 -5.97 4.44
CA TYR A 167 31.30 -7.28 4.97
C TYR A 167 32.33 -7.22 6.11
N SER A 168 33.22 -6.22 6.10
CA SER A 168 34.21 -5.98 7.16
C SER A 168 33.59 -5.77 8.53
N ASP A 169 32.34 -5.32 8.58
CA ASP A 169 31.67 -4.90 9.81
C ASP A 169 30.79 -6.02 10.38
N MET A 170 30.89 -7.22 9.80
CA MET A 170 30.06 -8.38 10.11
C MET A 170 30.90 -9.52 10.67
N SER A 171 30.34 -10.23 11.63
CA SER A 171 30.93 -11.47 12.11
C SER A 171 30.87 -12.57 11.05
N ASN A 172 31.80 -13.53 11.11
CA ASN A 172 31.81 -14.69 10.21
C ASN A 172 30.47 -15.45 10.20
N LYS A 173 29.78 -15.51 11.35
CA LYS A 173 28.46 -16.15 11.47
C LYS A 173 27.38 -15.41 10.68
N GLU A 174 27.39 -14.08 10.71
CA GLU A 174 26.44 -13.28 9.93
C GLU A 174 26.71 -13.42 8.42
N ILE A 175 27.98 -13.43 8.02
CA ILE A 175 28.38 -13.64 6.62
C ILE A 175 27.92 -15.01 6.12
N GLU A 176 28.12 -16.07 6.91
CA GLU A 176 27.66 -17.41 6.56
C GLU A 176 26.13 -17.48 6.43
N ALA A 177 25.39 -16.82 7.34
CA ALA A 177 23.94 -16.73 7.27
C ALA A 177 23.46 -15.98 6.00
N LEU A 178 24.14 -14.88 5.64
CA LEU A 178 23.87 -14.15 4.40
C LEU A 178 24.11 -15.03 3.17
N ASN A 179 25.25 -15.73 3.10
CA ASN A 179 25.57 -16.59 1.97
C ASN A 179 24.55 -17.73 1.80
N LYS A 180 24.10 -18.34 2.91
CA LYS A 180 23.04 -19.35 2.88
C LYS A 180 21.72 -18.80 2.35
N ARG A 181 21.36 -17.57 2.71
CA ARG A 181 20.16 -16.90 2.20
C ARG A 181 20.31 -16.53 0.72
N ALA A 182 21.46 -16.03 0.32
CA ALA A 182 21.78 -15.69 -1.07
C ALA A 182 21.70 -16.92 -1.99
N ALA A 183 22.14 -18.09 -1.52
CA ALA A 183 22.00 -19.34 -2.27
C ALA A 183 20.54 -19.74 -2.56
N ILE A 184 19.59 -19.31 -1.72
CA ILE A 184 18.15 -19.59 -1.88
C ILE A 184 17.47 -18.47 -2.68
N LEU A 185 17.80 -17.21 -2.37
CA LEU A 185 17.08 -16.03 -2.82
C LEU A 185 17.78 -15.27 -3.96
N GLY A 186 18.94 -15.76 -4.42
CA GLY A 186 19.80 -15.06 -5.38
C GLY A 186 19.10 -14.70 -6.69
N ASN A 187 18.21 -15.59 -7.15
CA ASN A 187 17.48 -15.46 -8.40
C ASN A 187 16.04 -14.92 -8.22
N VAL A 188 15.70 -14.41 -7.03
CA VAL A 188 14.39 -13.77 -6.81
C VAL A 188 14.32 -12.50 -7.65
N GLU A 189 13.33 -12.44 -8.52
CA GLU A 189 13.06 -11.28 -9.36
C GLU A 189 12.09 -10.32 -8.68
N GLY A 190 12.33 -9.02 -8.89
CA GLY A 190 11.41 -7.97 -8.46
C GLY A 190 10.25 -7.80 -9.43
N GLY A 191 9.11 -7.30 -8.91
CA GLY A 191 8.00 -6.89 -9.77
C GLY A 191 8.34 -5.62 -10.55
N GLN A 192 7.91 -5.56 -11.80
CA GLN A 192 8.01 -4.39 -12.67
C GLN A 192 6.62 -3.76 -12.83
N TYR A 193 6.30 -2.84 -11.93
CA TYR A 193 5.02 -2.13 -11.95
C TYR A 193 5.18 -0.77 -12.63
N HIS A 194 4.44 -0.56 -13.72
CA HIS A 194 4.32 0.73 -14.37
C HIS A 194 3.00 1.37 -13.92
N THR A 195 3.08 2.51 -13.23
CA THR A 195 1.90 3.20 -12.72
C THR A 195 1.03 3.67 -13.89
N GLN A 196 -0.24 3.25 -13.89
CA GLN A 196 -1.20 3.62 -14.93
C GLN A 196 -1.77 5.03 -14.74
N VAL A 197 -1.70 5.55 -13.51
CA VAL A 197 -2.17 6.89 -13.15
C VAL A 197 -0.95 7.81 -13.00
N ALA A 198 -0.79 8.77 -13.90
CA ALA A 198 0.12 9.86 -13.66
C ALA A 198 -0.46 10.72 -12.52
N LYS A 199 0.18 10.72 -11.35
CA LYS A 199 0.02 11.89 -10.48
C LYS A 199 0.72 13.01 -11.24
N GLU A 200 -0.03 14.02 -11.68
CA GLU A 200 0.56 15.32 -12.01
C GLU A 200 1.40 15.69 -10.79
N THR A 201 2.69 15.52 -10.95
CA THR A 201 3.68 15.88 -9.97
C THR A 201 3.42 17.33 -9.65
N LEU A 202 3.20 17.61 -8.35
CA LEU A 202 3.23 18.92 -7.73
C LEU A 202 3.97 19.95 -8.59
N LYS A 203 3.24 20.64 -9.48
CA LYS A 203 3.61 21.96 -9.98
C LYS A 203 3.22 22.96 -8.91
N ILE A 204 3.98 22.93 -7.83
CA ILE A 204 4.14 24.02 -6.87
C ILE A 204 5.66 23.97 -6.62
N GLY A 205 6.50 24.61 -7.43
CA GLY A 205 6.64 26.06 -7.46
C GLY A 205 7.12 26.54 -6.09
N ILE A 206 8.41 26.38 -5.78
CA ILE A 206 9.48 27.41 -5.77
C ILE A 206 10.79 26.70 -6.12
#